data_AF-A0A7V4HW32-F1
#
_entry.id   AF-A0A7V4HW32-F1
#
_cell.length_a   1.000
_cell.length_b   1.000
_cell.length_c   1.000
_cell.angle_alpha   90.00
_cell.angle_beta   90.00
_cell.angle_gamma   90.00
#
_symmetry.space_group_name_H-M   'P 1'
#
loop_
_entity.id
_entity.type
_entity.pdbx_description
1 polymer ?
#
loop_
_entity_poly.entity_id
_entity_poly.type
_entity_poly.pdbx_seq_one_letter_code
_entity_poly.pdbx_strand_id
1 'polypeptide(L)' 'MNRLLLAAWAINPLWYALPLIVVVSLVYAATRHEDAGFILAHAIRIGVWIVGFMLTVFAVLSLISWLV' A
#
# COMPACT_ATOMS: atom_id res chain seq x y z
N MET A 1 4.55 -26.21 -6.47
CA MET A 1 3.66 -25.03 -6.41
C MET A 1 2.38 -25.34 -7.19
N ASN A 2 1.21 -25.27 -6.56
CA ASN A 2 -0.06 -25.59 -7.22
C ASN A 2 -0.36 -24.55 -8.33
N ARG A 3 -0.64 -24.99 -9.56
CA ARG A 3 -0.86 -24.10 -10.72
C ARG A 3 -2.04 -23.15 -10.51
N LEU A 4 -3.04 -23.58 -9.74
CA LEU A 4 -4.20 -22.77 -9.36
C LEU A 4 -3.83 -21.61 -8.44
N LEU A 5 -2.88 -21.82 -7.51
CA LEU A 5 -2.39 -20.75 -6.63
C LEU A 5 -1.59 -19.71 -7.42
N LEU A 6 -0.79 -20.14 -8.39
CA LEU A 6 -0.05 -19.23 -9.28
C LEU A 6 -1.00 -18.38 -10.13
N ALA A 7 -2.06 -18.98 -10.67
CA ALA A 7 -3.08 -18.26 -11.44
C ALA A 7 -3.84 -17.25 -10.57
N ALA A 8 -4.28 -17.64 -9.37
CA ALA A 8 -4.96 -16.76 -8.43
C ALA A 8 -4.08 -15.56 -8.00
N TRP A 9 -2.78 -15.80 -7.83
CA TRP A 9 -1.82 -14.74 -7.51
C TRP A 9 -1.62 -13.77 -8.67
N ALA A 10 -1.56 -14.28 -9.91
CA ALA A 10 -1.39 -13.46 -11.11
C ALA A 10 -2.59 -12.53 -11.39
N ILE A 11 -3.82 -12.97 -11.06
CA ILE A 11 -5.05 -12.17 -11.27
C ILE A 11 -5.44 -11.33 -10.03
N ASN A 12 -4.61 -11.29 -9.00
CA ASN A 12 -4.98 -10.61 -7.76
C ASN A 12 -5.00 -9.07 -7.96
N PRO A 13 -6.16 -8.40 -7.82
CA PRO A 13 -6.24 -6.96 -8.00
C PRO A 13 -5.44 -6.15 -6.96
N LEU A 14 -5.03 -6.76 -5.84
CA LEU A 14 -4.18 -6.10 -4.84
C LEU A 14 -2.81 -5.69 -5.41
N TRP A 15 -2.38 -6.26 -6.54
CA TRP A 15 -1.19 -5.78 -7.24
C TRP A 15 -1.26 -4.31 -7.63
N TYR A 16 -2.46 -3.79 -7.89
CA TYR A 16 -2.65 -2.38 -8.20
C TYR A 16 -2.43 -1.45 -6.99
N ALA A 17 -2.43 -1.98 -5.77
CA ALA A 17 -2.18 -1.17 -4.58
C ALA A 17 -0.76 -0.58 -4.59
N LEU A 18 0.25 -1.33 -5.02
CA LEU A 18 1.63 -0.84 -5.07
C LEU A 18 1.81 0.43 -5.92
N PRO A 19 1.47 0.45 -7.22
CA PRO A 19 1.59 1.65 -8.02
C PRO A 19 0.68 2.78 -7.54
N LEU A 20 -0.53 2.47 -7.03
CA LEU A 20 -1.44 3.48 -6.50
C LEU A 20 -0.86 4.19 -5.26
N ILE A 21 -0.31 3.44 -4.30
CA ILE A 21 0.29 4.01 -3.10
C ILE A 21 1.47 4.90 -3.47
N VAL A 22 2.32 4.45 -4.41
CA VAL A 22 3.46 5.23 -4.90
C VAL A 22 2.99 6.55 -5.54
N VAL A 23 2.04 6.49 -6.48
CA VAL A 23 1.55 7.66 -7.20
C VAL A 23 0.88 8.66 -6.24
N VAL A 24 -0.02 8.20 -5.38
CA VAL A 24 -0.72 9.09 -4.42
C VAL A 24 0.26 9.75 -3.46
N SER A 25 1.24 9.00 -2.95
CA SER A 25 2.24 9.53 -2.03
C SER A 25 3.12 10.60 -2.68
N LEU A 26 3.54 10.38 -3.94
CA LEU A 26 4.34 11.34 -4.70
C LEU A 26 3.53 12.60 -5.05
N VAL A 27 2.31 12.44 -5.58
CA VAL A 27 1.46 13.58 -5.95
C VAL A 27 1.15 14.45 -4.73
N TYR A 28 0.81 13.82 -3.60
CA TYR A 28 0.55 14.54 -2.36
C TYR A 28 1.78 15.33 -1.88
N ALA A 29 2.96 14.70 -1.85
CA ALA A 29 4.20 15.33 -1.42
C ALA A 29 4.68 16.46 -2.34
N ALA A 30 4.48 16.32 -3.65
CA ALA A 30 4.93 17.26 -4.68
C ALA A 30 4.07 18.52 -4.79
N THR A 31 2.95 18.62 -4.06
CA THR A 31 2.07 19.80 -4.13
C THR A 31 2.69 21.09 -3.59
N ARG A 32 3.73 21.01 -2.75
CA ARG A 32 4.23 22.16 -1.97
C ARG A 32 5.72 22.42 -2.06
N HIS A 33 6.51 21.49 -2.59
CA HIS A 33 7.96 21.58 -2.63
C HIS A 33 8.46 21.31 -4.05
N GLU A 34 9.47 22.07 -4.46
CA GLU A 34 10.21 21.84 -5.72
C GLU A 34 11.50 21.03 -5.49
N ASP A 35 11.95 20.95 -4.25
CA ASP A 35 13.10 20.15 -3.85
C ASP A 35 12.75 18.65 -3.83
N ALA A 36 13.35 17.90 -4.75
CA ALA A 36 13.11 16.47 -4.93
C ALA A 36 13.43 15.63 -3.68
N GLY A 37 14.40 16.04 -2.86
CA GLY A 37 14.76 15.35 -1.63
C GLY A 37 13.65 15.46 -0.59
N PHE A 38 13.10 16.65 -0.39
CA PHE A 38 11.97 16.86 0.52
C PHE A 38 10.69 16.16 0.03
N ILE A 39 10.44 16.17 -1.28
CA ILE A 39 9.30 15.44 -1.87
C ILE A 39 9.41 13.95 -1.56
N LEU A 40 10.57 13.34 -1.81
CA LEU A 40 10.74 11.90 -1.61
C LEU A 40 10.61 11.50 -0.14
N ALA A 41 11.22 12.25 0.78
CA ALA A 41 11.12 11.98 2.21
C ALA A 41 9.65 12.07 2.71
N HIS A 42 8.92 13.08 2.24
CA HIS A 42 7.51 13.24 2.57
C HIS A 42 6.66 12.13 1.95
N ALA A 43 6.90 11.78 0.69
CA ALA A 43 6.20 10.70 0.00
C ALA A 43 6.39 9.35 0.69
N ILE A 44 7.63 9.01 1.09
CA ILE A 44 7.91 7.79 1.85
C ILE A 44 7.09 7.76 3.14
N ARG A 45 7.07 8.86 3.90
CA ARG A 45 6.28 8.95 5.13
C ARG A 45 4.79 8.72 4.88
N ILE A 46 4.23 9.31 3.82
CA ILE A 46 2.82 9.10 3.43
C ILE A 46 2.57 7.63 3.06
N GLY A 47 3.45 7.03 2.25
CA GLY A 47 3.36 5.62 1.88
C GLY A 47 3.39 4.68 3.09
N VAL A 48 4.27 4.95 4.05
CA VAL A 48 4.35 4.20 5.33
C VAL A 48 3.04 4.30 6.11
N TRP A 49 2.43 5.48 6.19
CA TRP A 49 1.14 5.65 6.87
C TRP A 49 0.01 4.90 6.17
N ILE A 50 -0.06 4.95 4.84
CA ILE A 50 -1.08 4.22 4.06
C ILE A 50 -0.94 2.71 4.31
N VAL A 51 0.26 2.16 4.15
CA VAL A 51 0.54 0.73 4.36
C VAL A 51 0.27 0.33 5.81
N GLY A 52 0.73 1.12 6.78
CA GLY A 52 0.51 0.88 8.20
C GLY A 52 -0.98 0.85 8.56
N PHE A 53 -1.77 1.77 8.03
CA PHE A 53 -3.22 1.78 8.21
C PHE A 53 -3.89 0.55 7.60
N MET A 54 -3.55 0.21 6.35
CA MET A 54 -4.08 -0.99 5.67
C MET A 54 -3.76 -2.27 6.44
N LEU A 55 -2.53 -2.42 6.93
CA LEU A 55 -2.11 -3.57 7.74
C LEU A 55 -2.83 -3.62 9.08
N THR A 56 -3.08 -2.47 9.70
CA THR A 56 -3.85 -2.39 10.95
C THR A 56 -5.28 -2.89 10.75
N VAL A 57 -5.97 -2.42 9.70
CA VAL A 57 -7.32 -2.89 9.35
C VAL A 57 -7.31 -4.38 9.06
N PHE A 58 -6.34 -4.85 8.27
CA PHE A 58 -6.18 -6.28 7.98
C PHE A 58 -6.01 -7.12 9.26
N ALA A 59 -5.16 -6.67 10.19
CA ALA A 59 -4.93 -7.36 11.47
C ALA A 59 -6.20 -7.44 12.31
N VAL A 60 -6.96 -6.33 12.41
CA VAL A 60 -8.25 -6.30 13.13
C VAL A 60 -9.25 -7.26 12.51
N LEU A 61 -9.42 -7.23 11.19
CA LEU A 61 -10.35 -8.13 10.49
C LEU A 61 -9.94 -9.60 10.62
N SER A 62 -8.64 -9.89 10.56
CA SER A 62 -8.11 -11.24 10.74
C SER A 62 -8.36 -11.75 12.16
N LEU A 63 -8.16 -10.90 13.16
CA LEU A 63 -8.45 -11.23 14.55
C LEU A 63 -9.94 -11.54 14.75
N ILE A 64 -10.83 -10.71 14.21
CA ILE A 64 -12.28 -10.95 14.27
C ILE A 64 -12.62 -12.28 13.60
N SER A 65 -12.06 -12.54 12.41
CA SER A 65 -12.29 -13.80 11.67
C SER A 65 -11.77 -15.05 12.37
N TRP A 66 -10.83 -14.93 13.31
CA TRP A 66 -10.38 -16.06 14.14
C TRP A 66 -11.24 -16.28 15.38
N LEU A 67 -11.92 -15.23 15.84
CA LEU A 67 -12.79 -15.28 17.01
C LEU A 67 -14.23 -15.71 16.68
N VAL A 68 -14.66 -15.50 15.43
CA VAL A 68 -15.97 -15.92 14.89
C VAL A 68 -15.83 -17.23 14.15
#